data_AF-A0A2N8K9I3-F1
#
_entry.id   AF-A0A2N8K9I3-F1
#
_cell.length_a   1.000
_cell.length_b   1.000
_cell.length_c   1.000
_cell.angle_alpha   90.00
_cell.angle_beta   90.00
_cell.angle_gamma   90.00
#
_symmetry.space_group_name_H-M   'P 1'
#
loop_
_entity.id
_entity.type
_entity.pdbx_description
1 polymer ?
#
loop_
_entity_poly.entity_id
_entity_poly.type
_entity_poly.pdbx_seq_one_letter_code
_entity_poly.pdbx_strand_id
1 'polypeptide(L)'
;MSLPDYFPTDEPTLERALNALMPSDGSMCILDPCAGEGVAIAEAAHALGREQVKAFAVEFDAERARHARGLVDHCLHADLMDAMISKQSFGLLWL
;
A
#
# COMPACT_ATOMS: atom_id res chain seq x y z
N MET A 1 -19.10 5.60 16.38
CA MET A 1 -18.79 4.42 15.56
C MET A 1 -17.32 4.16 15.77
N SER A 2 -16.97 3.14 16.54
CA SER A 2 -15.57 2.74 16.69
C SER A 2 -15.12 2.19 15.34
N LEU A 3 -14.09 2.79 14.74
CA LEU A 3 -13.41 2.22 13.57
C LEU A 3 -12.95 0.80 13.92
N PRO A 4 -12.89 -0.12 12.94
CA PRO A 4 -12.23 -1.41 13.16
C PRO A 4 -10.81 -1.15 13.69
N ASP A 5 -10.43 -1.89 14.73
CA ASP A 5 -9.09 -1.83 15.31
C ASP A 5 -8.03 -2.05 14.21
N TYR A 6 -6.82 -1.51 14.42
CA TYR A 6 -5.71 -1.65 13.47
C TYR A 6 -5.08 -3.04 13.58
N PHE A 7 -5.10 -3.80 12.47
CA PHE A 7 -4.51 -5.13 12.37
C PHE A 7 -3.49 -5.14 11.22
N PRO A 8 -2.19 -4.93 11.48
CA PRO A 8 -1.18 -5.05 10.44
C PRO A 8 -1.13 -6.50 9.91
N THR A 9 -0.82 -6.67 8.63
CA THR A 9 -0.57 -8.00 8.05
C THR A 9 0.53 -8.70 8.85
N ASP A 10 0.26 -9.91 9.35
CA ASP A 10 1.28 -10.68 10.06
C ASP A 10 2.41 -11.07 9.12
N GLU A 11 3.64 -11.11 9.66
CA GLU A 11 4.87 -11.36 8.90
C GLU A 11 4.80 -12.64 8.06
N PRO A 12 4.34 -13.81 8.58
CA PRO A 12 4.19 -15.00 7.76
C PRO A 12 3.23 -14.84 6.57
N THR A 13 2.13 -14.11 6.74
CA THR A 13 1.18 -13.85 5.66
C THR A 13 1.75 -12.89 4.63
N LEU A 14 2.43 -11.84 5.07
CA LEU A 14 3.14 -10.90 4.20
C LEU A 14 4.18 -11.64 3.34
N GLU A 15 5.07 -12.42 3.95
CA GLU A 15 6.10 -13.19 3.24
C GLU A 15 5.49 -14.13 2.18
N ARG A 16 4.43 -14.86 2.53
CA ARG A 16 3.75 -15.76 1.59
C ARG A 16 3.15 -15.01 0.40
N ALA A 17 2.50 -13.88 0.66
CA ALA A 17 1.92 -13.05 -0.39
C ALA A 17 3.02 -12.49 -1.30
N LEU A 18 4.11 -11.94 -0.74
CA LEU A 18 5.24 -11.40 -1.51
C LEU A 18 5.90 -12.46 -2.41
N ASN A 19 6.10 -13.67 -1.90
CA ASN A 19 6.67 -14.77 -2.69
C ASN A 19 5.78 -15.24 -3.87
N ALA A 20 4.49 -14.88 -3.86
CA ALA A 20 3.58 -15.17 -4.96
C ALA A 20 3.56 -14.06 -6.03
N LEU A 21 4.22 -12.93 -5.79
CA LEU A 21 4.27 -11.80 -6.70
C LEU A 21 5.49 -11.89 -7.62
N MET A 22 5.33 -11.36 -8.83
CA MET A 22 6.40 -11.19 -9.80
C MET A 22 6.47 -9.73 -10.24
N PRO A 23 7.66 -9.14 -10.38
CA PRO A 23 7.81 -7.81 -10.92
C PRO A 23 7.35 -7.74 -12.38
N SER A 24 6.91 -6.57 -12.81
CA SER A 24 6.71 -6.29 -14.24
C SER A 24 8.05 -6.03 -14.94
N ASP A 25 8.08 -6.21 -16.26
CA ASP A 25 9.26 -5.92 -17.11
C ASP A 25 9.63 -4.43 -17.17
N GLY A 26 8.82 -3.54 -16.60
CA GLY A 26 9.04 -2.11 -16.54
C GLY A 26 8.39 -1.46 -15.32
N SER A 27 8.28 -0.14 -15.33
CA SER A 27 7.72 0.60 -14.19
C SER A 27 6.26 0.23 -13.91
N MET A 28 5.92 0.09 -12.63
CA MET A 28 4.55 -0.17 -12.19
C MET A 28 4.14 0.70 -11.01
N CYS A 29 2.84 0.92 -10.87
CA CYS A 29 2.26 1.54 -9.70
C CYS A 29 1.50 0.49 -8.89
N ILE A 30 1.63 0.55 -7.57
CA ILE A 30 0.91 -0.31 -6.63
C ILE A 30 0.15 0.55 -5.62
N LEU A 31 -0.97 0.04 -5.11
CA LEU A 31 -1.82 0.75 -4.17
C LEU A 31 -2.15 -0.13 -2.98
N ASP A 32 -2.09 0.45 -1.78
CA ASP A 32 -2.80 -0.04 -0.60
C ASP A 32 -3.91 0.97 -0.22
N PRO A 33 -5.19 0.59 -0.36
CA PRO A 33 -6.31 1.47 -0.13
C PRO A 33 -6.66 1.64 1.37
N CYS A 34 -6.00 0.89 2.26
CA CYS A 34 -6.16 0.98 3.72
C CYS A 34 -4.82 0.66 4.38
N ALA A 35 -3.84 1.53 4.14
CA ALA A 35 -2.44 1.19 4.32
C ALA A 35 -1.99 1.04 5.77
N GLY A 36 -2.78 1.50 6.74
CA GLY A 36 -2.32 1.64 8.12
C GLY A 36 -1.04 2.48 8.14
N GLU A 37 0.03 1.95 8.73
CA GLU A 37 1.33 2.64 8.77
C GLU A 37 2.17 2.47 7.49
N GLY A 38 1.67 1.73 6.48
CA GLY A 38 2.30 1.61 5.16
C GLY A 38 3.38 0.53 5.04
N VAL A 39 3.55 -0.32 6.05
CA VAL A 39 4.61 -1.36 6.07
C VAL A 39 4.43 -2.36 4.93
N ALA A 40 3.24 -2.95 4.80
CA ALA A 40 3.03 -4.04 3.84
C ALA A 40 3.22 -3.60 2.37
N ILE A 41 2.72 -2.42 1.99
CA ILE A 41 2.91 -1.88 0.65
C ILE A 41 4.35 -1.45 0.37
N ALA A 42 5.10 -1.02 1.39
CA ALA A 42 6.51 -0.71 1.25
C ALA A 42 7.36 -1.97 1.01
N GLU A 43 7.06 -3.05 1.75
CA GLU A 43 7.68 -4.37 1.54
C GLU A 43 7.32 -4.94 0.16
N ALA A 44 6.07 -4.78 -0.29
CA ALA A 44 5.67 -5.12 -1.65
C ALA A 44 6.45 -4.33 -2.71
N ALA A 45 6.63 -3.03 -2.51
CA ALA A 45 7.45 -2.22 -3.42
C ALA A 45 8.91 -2.67 -3.46
N HIS A 46 9.46 -3.07 -2.31
CA HIS A 46 10.82 -3.60 -2.23
C HIS A 46 10.95 -4.93 -2.97
N ALA A 47 10.07 -5.89 -2.69
CA ALA A 47 10.06 -7.23 -3.30
C ALA A 47 9.87 -7.18 -4.83
N LEU A 48 9.09 -6.20 -5.32
CA LEU A 48 8.84 -5.97 -6.74
C LEU A 48 9.90 -5.10 -7.43
N GLY A 49 10.94 -4.69 -6.71
CA GLY A 49 12.02 -3.84 -7.22
C GLY A 49 11.74 -2.34 -7.03
N ARG A 50 12.16 -1.82 -5.87
CA ARG A 50 11.85 -0.46 -5.38
C ARG A 50 12.05 0.67 -6.40
N GLU A 51 13.09 0.60 -7.23
CA GLU A 51 13.41 1.63 -8.24
C GLU A 51 12.41 1.67 -9.41
N GLN A 52 11.70 0.57 -9.65
CA GLN A 52 10.73 0.42 -10.73
C GLN A 52 9.28 0.56 -10.24
N VAL A 53 9.08 0.55 -8.94
CA VAL A 53 7.76 0.54 -8.32
C VAL A 53 7.47 1.88 -7.66
N LYS A 54 6.30 2.42 -7.98
CA LYS A 54 5.74 3.58 -7.29
C LYS A 54 4.61 3.13 -6.36
N ALA A 55 4.80 3.33 -5.07
CA ALA A 55 3.85 2.93 -4.03
C ALA A 55 2.90 4.07 -3.67
N PHE A 56 1.61 3.77 -3.69
CA PHE A 56 0.54 4.68 -3.31
C PHE A 56 -0.23 4.09 -2.12
N ALA A 57 -0.69 4.98 -1.24
CA ALA A 57 -1.47 4.62 -0.06
C ALA A 57 -2.68 5.53 0.10
N VAL A 58 -3.76 4.97 0.61
CA VAL A 58 -4.86 5.71 1.25
C VAL A 58 -4.96 5.22 2.69
N GLU A 59 -5.08 6.15 3.63
CA GLU A 59 -5.29 5.82 5.04
C GLU A 59 -6.22 6.86 5.67
N PHE A 60 -7.19 6.38 6.45
CA PHE A 60 -8.20 7.21 7.09
C PHE A 60 -7.67 7.90 8.36
N ASP A 61 -6.83 7.22 9.14
CA ASP A 61 -6.28 7.75 10.39
C ASP A 61 -5.08 8.67 10.13
N ALA A 62 -5.08 9.85 10.76
CA ALA A 62 -4.09 10.88 10.51
C ALA A 62 -2.66 10.49 10.92
N GLU A 63 -2.49 9.79 12.05
CA GLU A 63 -1.17 9.40 12.54
C GLU A 63 -0.60 8.26 11.71
N ARG A 64 -1.42 7.26 11.38
CA ARG A 64 -1.02 6.16 10.51
C ARG A 64 -0.70 6.65 9.09
N ALA A 65 -1.50 7.56 8.54
CA ALA A 65 -1.21 8.20 7.25
C ALA A 65 0.10 9.01 7.30
N ARG A 66 0.39 9.67 8.42
CA ARG A 66 1.68 10.37 8.63
C ARG A 66 2.85 9.39 8.63
N HIS A 67 2.71 8.21 9.25
CA HIS A 67 3.72 7.16 9.19
C HIS A 67 3.89 6.62 7.77
N ALA A 68 2.79 6.28 7.09
CA ALA A 68 2.82 5.75 5.73
C ALA A 68 3.51 6.69 4.73
N ARG A 69 3.33 8.02 4.85
CA ARG A 69 4.04 9.02 4.02
C ARG A 69 5.57 8.91 4.06
N GLY A 70 6.13 8.35 5.13
CA GLY A 70 7.57 8.12 5.24
C GLY A 70 8.06 6.88 4.49
N LEU A 71 7.16 5.96 4.12
CA LEU A 71 7.50 4.66 3.53
C LEU A 71 7.10 4.56 2.05
N VAL A 72 6.11 5.34 1.60
CA VAL A 72 5.55 5.26 0.24
C VAL A 72 5.76 6.54 -0.55
N ASP A 73 5.60 6.47 -1.88
CA ASP A 73 5.80 7.64 -2.76
C ASP A 73 4.65 8.65 -2.68
N HIS A 74 3.41 8.17 -2.46
CA HIS A 74 2.21 9.01 -2.31
C HIS A 74 1.28 8.44 -1.25
N CYS A 75 0.87 9.23 -0.27
CA CYS A 75 -0.12 8.82 0.72
C CYS A 75 -1.20 9.89 0.92
N LEU A 76 -2.44 9.50 0.65
CA LEU A 76 -3.64 10.29 0.91
C LEU A 76 -4.14 9.99 2.32
N HIS A 77 -4.34 11.04 3.10
CA HIS A 77 -5.12 10.97 4.33
C HIS A 77 -6.57 11.28 3.98
N ALA A 78 -7.40 10.26 3.81
CA ALA A 78 -8.77 10.37 3.32
C ALA A 78 -9.57 9.10 3.61
N ASP A 79 -10.90 9.21 3.53
CA ASP A 79 -11.76 8.04 3.31
C ASP A 79 -11.51 7.50 1.89
N LEU A 80 -11.27 6.19 1.77
CA LEU A 80 -11.11 5.52 0.49
C LEU A 80 -12.30 5.76 -0.44
N MET A 81 -13.51 5.82 0.10
CA MET A 81 -14.73 6.02 -0.67
C MET A 81 -14.83 7.43 -1.27
N ASP A 82 -14.12 8.39 -0.69
CA ASP A 82 -14.00 9.77 -1.19
C ASP A 82 -12.74 9.98 -2.05
N ALA A 83 -11.84 8.98 -2.12
CA ALA A 83 -10.61 9.07 -2.89
C ALA A 83 -10.87 8.86 -4.39
N MET A 84 -10.41 9.80 -5.21
CA MET A 84 -10.42 9.63 -6.67
C MET A 84 -9.23 8.80 -7.13
N ILE A 85 -9.49 7.54 -7.46
CA ILE A 85 -8.49 6.60 -7.97
C ILE A 85 -8.72 6.41 -9.48
N SER A 86 -7.69 6.71 -10.28
CA SER A 86 -7.77 6.55 -11.74
C SER A 86 -7.89 5.07 -12.12
N LYS A 87 -8.80 4.77 -13.05
CA LYS A 87 -9.01 3.39 -13.53
C LYS A 87 -7.75 2.86 -14.22
N GLN A 88 -7.51 1.56 -14.08
CA GLN A 88 -6.42 0.85 -14.76
C GLN A 88 -5.02 1.47 -14.54
N SER A 89 -4.82 2.15 -13.41
CA SER A 89 -3.57 2.85 -13.10
C SER A 89 -2.62 2.05 -12.21
N PHE A 90 -3.06 0.90 -11.67
CA PHE A 90 -2.32 0.10 -10.70
C PHE A 90 -2.24 -1.36 -11.16
N GLY A 91 -1.03 -1.93 -11.07
CA GLY A 91 -0.74 -3.33 -11.39
C GLY A 91 -0.90 -4.28 -10.20
N LEU A 92 -0.98 -3.75 -8.98
CA LEU A 92 -1.23 -4.48 -7.75
C LEU A 92 -2.09 -3.63 -6.80
N LEU A 93 -3.03 -4.31 -6.13
CA LEU A 93 -3.78 -3.78 -5.00
C LEU A 93 -3.50 -4.70 -3.79
N TRP A 94 -3.01 -4.13 -2.69
CA TRP A 94 -2.83 -4.84 -1.42
C TRP A 94 -4.14 -4.80 -0.61
N LEU A 95 -4.62 -5.94 -0.11
CA LEU A 95 -5.93 -6.11 0.55
C LEU A 95 -5.84 -7.00 1.79
#